data_AF-A0A8X8GHA2-F1
#
_entry.id   AF-A0A8X8GHA2-F1
#
_cell.length_a   1.000
_cell.length_b   1.000
_cell.length_c   1.000
_cell.angle_alpha   90.00
_cell.angle_beta   90.00
_cell.angle_gamma   90.00
#
_symmetry.space_group_name_H-M   'P 1'
#
loop_
_entity.id
_entity.type
_entity.pdbx_description
1 polymer ?
#
loop_
_entity_poly.entity_id
_entity_poly.type
_entity_poly.pdbx_seq_one_letter_code
_entity_poly.pdbx_strand_id
1 'polypeptide(L)'
;MLKLLKTITRLKTIKLTRLSLFCITAISTSVFAERTSDARSIQCLLDVTVTASQNFQTPVTQYTSIKNDGYPMLLIGIKIRNAYTADASKKIKTHHLYCLSLIGKQKDAYLSGPYQPNNIDVKVGDQLQLINIHSSGKSYPYWADFYFIQKRDQ
;
A
#
# COMPACT_ATOMS: atom_id res chain seq x y z
N MET A 1 -89.09 -10.23 -13.92
CA MET A 1 -88.41 -11.50 -13.57
C MET A 1 -86.93 -11.32 -13.91
N LEU A 2 -86.06 -10.96 -12.96
CA LEU A 2 -85.62 -11.74 -11.80
C LEU A 2 -84.66 -12.86 -12.21
N LYS A 3 -83.39 -12.69 -11.82
CA LYS A 3 -82.32 -13.68 -11.62
C LYS A 3 -81.67 -14.30 -12.86
N LEU A 4 -80.48 -13.79 -13.19
CA LEU A 4 -79.18 -14.48 -13.33
C LEU A 4 -78.29 -13.46 -14.05
N LEU A 5 -77.18 -12.94 -13.54
CA LEU A 5 -76.19 -13.59 -12.72
C LEU A 5 -75.46 -12.46 -11.95
N LYS A 6 -75.79 -12.34 -10.67
CA LYS A 6 -75.03 -11.60 -9.67
C LYS A 6 -73.65 -12.27 -9.52
N THR A 7 -72.64 -11.82 -10.25
CA THR A 7 -71.26 -12.26 -9.97
C THR A 7 -70.16 -11.30 -10.40
N ILE A 8 -70.44 -10.00 -10.54
CA ILE A 8 -69.37 -9.01 -10.72
C ILE A 8 -69.55 -7.87 -9.72
N THR A 9 -69.62 -8.22 -8.45
CA THR A 9 -69.44 -7.28 -7.34
C THR A 9 -68.94 -8.07 -6.14
N ARG A 10 -67.64 -8.29 -6.08
CA ARG A 10 -66.95 -8.51 -4.80
C ARG A 10 -65.44 -8.32 -4.96
N LEU A 11 -64.95 -7.26 -4.32
CA LEU A 11 -63.79 -7.30 -3.42
C LEU A 11 -62.46 -7.76 -4.06
N LYS A 12 -61.44 -6.93 -4.24
CA LYS A 12 -60.87 -6.01 -3.25
C LYS A 12 -59.92 -5.03 -3.94
N THR A 13 -60.09 -3.77 -3.59
CA THR A 13 -59.00 -2.81 -3.39
C THR A 13 -57.88 -3.47 -2.56
N ILE A 14 -56.75 -3.78 -3.18
CA ILE A 14 -55.50 -4.01 -2.45
C ILE A 14 -54.47 -3.02 -3.00
N LYS A 15 -54.28 -2.00 -2.16
CA LYS A 15 -53.25 -0.96 -2.15
C LYS A 15 -52.03 -1.27 -3.01
N LEU A 16 -51.88 -0.49 -4.08
CA LEU A 16 -50.60 -0.29 -4.78
C LEU A 16 -49.72 0.63 -3.92
N THR A 17 -49.26 0.14 -2.78
CA THR A 17 -48.25 0.81 -1.96
C THR A 17 -47.13 -0.16 -1.70
N ARG A 18 -45.91 0.26 -2.05
CA ARG A 18 -44.63 -0.42 -1.89
C ARG A 18 -44.29 -1.47 -2.93
N LEU A 19 -43.91 -1.00 -4.11
CA LEU A 19 -42.89 -1.67 -4.92
C LEU A 19 -41.71 -0.71 -5.17
N SER A 20 -41.22 -0.05 -4.11
CA SER A 20 -39.84 0.48 -4.10
C SER A 20 -38.94 -0.65 -3.62
N LEU A 21 -38.76 -1.67 -4.46
CA LEU A 21 -37.77 -2.70 -4.19
C LEU A 21 -36.44 -2.17 -4.73
N PHE A 22 -35.64 -1.73 -3.77
CA PHE A 22 -34.25 -1.31 -3.87
C PHE A 22 -33.48 -2.08 -4.94
N CYS A 23 -33.00 -1.38 -5.97
CA CYS A 23 -31.78 -1.79 -6.66
C CYS A 23 -30.62 -1.58 -5.67
N ILE A 24 -30.41 -2.54 -4.76
CA ILE A 24 -29.15 -2.61 -4.04
C ILE A 24 -28.11 -2.97 -5.08
N THR A 25 -27.33 -1.96 -5.47
CA THR A 25 -26.07 -2.12 -6.18
C THR A 25 -25.24 -3.10 -5.37
N ALA A 26 -25.13 -4.34 -5.87
CA ALA A 26 -24.07 -5.24 -5.46
C ALA A 26 -22.76 -4.63 -5.97
N ILE A 27 -22.25 -3.62 -5.27
CA ILE A 27 -20.84 -3.27 -5.31
C ILE A 27 -20.18 -4.49 -4.68
N SER A 28 -19.81 -5.45 -5.53
CA SER A 28 -18.94 -6.54 -5.17
C SER A 28 -17.63 -5.90 -4.72
N THR A 29 -17.55 -5.58 -3.42
CA THR A 29 -16.28 -5.39 -2.74
C THR A 29 -15.60 -6.74 -2.81
N SER A 30 -14.70 -6.90 -3.77
CA SER A 30 -13.67 -7.91 -3.73
C SER A 30 -12.79 -7.62 -2.53
N VAL A 31 -13.29 -7.94 -1.34
CA VAL A 31 -12.49 -8.08 -0.14
C VAL A 31 -11.65 -9.31 -0.40
N PHE A 32 -10.46 -9.07 -0.96
CA PHE A 32 -9.43 -10.08 -1.12
C PHE A 32 -9.11 -10.63 0.27
N ALA A 33 -9.69 -11.79 0.58
CA ALA A 33 -9.27 -12.61 1.70
C ALA A 33 -7.90 -13.20 1.36
N GLU A 34 -6.85 -12.42 1.60
CA GLU A 34 -5.47 -12.86 1.56
C GLU A 34 -5.27 -13.93 2.65
N ARG A 35 -5.14 -15.20 2.24
CA ARG A 35 -4.85 -16.31 3.13
C ARG A 35 -3.52 -16.05 3.85
N THR A 36 -3.56 -16.18 5.18
CA THR A 36 -2.53 -15.75 6.13
C THR A 36 -1.31 -16.68 6.26
N SER A 37 -0.99 -17.52 5.28
CA SER A 37 0.25 -18.33 5.29
C SER A 37 1.24 -18.01 4.17
N ASP A 38 0.91 -17.09 3.25
CA ASP A 38 1.73 -16.72 2.08
C ASP A 38 1.84 -15.19 1.95
N ALA A 39 1.98 -14.46 3.06
CA ALA A 39 2.21 -13.02 3.05
C ALA A 39 3.62 -12.70 2.50
N ARG A 40 3.85 -12.97 1.22
CA ARG A 40 5.11 -12.68 0.52
C ARG A 40 5.37 -11.19 0.62
N SER A 41 6.57 -10.83 1.06
CA SER A 41 7.00 -9.44 1.07
C SER A 41 6.84 -8.82 -0.32
N ILE A 42 6.23 -7.64 -0.39
CA ILE A 42 6.16 -6.85 -1.60
C ILE A 42 7.52 -6.18 -1.78
N GLN A 43 8.15 -6.39 -2.94
CA GLN A 43 9.43 -5.78 -3.26
C GLN A 43 9.27 -4.81 -4.43
N CYS A 44 9.66 -3.56 -4.21
CA CYS A 44 9.63 -2.50 -5.20
C CYS A 44 11.03 -1.95 -5.45
N LEU A 45 11.30 -1.57 -6.69
CA LEU A 45 12.45 -0.78 -7.10
C LEU A 45 11.99 0.67 -7.21
N LEU A 46 12.56 1.55 -6.42
CA LEU A 46 12.14 2.95 -6.32
C LEU A 46 13.25 3.85 -6.86
N ASP A 47 12.91 4.68 -7.83
CA ASP A 47 13.77 5.79 -8.22
C ASP A 47 13.35 7.00 -7.40
N VAL A 48 14.26 7.52 -6.58
CA VAL A 48 13.95 8.57 -5.62
C VAL A 48 14.87 9.77 -5.78
N THR A 49 14.39 10.92 -5.33
CA THR A 49 15.22 12.08 -4.99
C THR A 49 15.25 12.20 -3.48
N VAL A 50 16.44 12.38 -2.91
CA VAL A 50 16.62 12.59 -1.47
C VAL A 50 16.14 14.00 -1.12
N THR A 51 15.31 14.09 -0.09
CA THR A 51 14.77 15.35 0.45
C THR A 51 15.12 15.47 1.93
N ALA A 52 14.82 16.63 2.53
CA ALA A 52 14.74 16.72 3.98
C ALA A 52 13.69 15.72 4.50
N SER A 53 14.01 15.12 5.65
CA SER A 53 13.04 14.32 6.42
C SER A 53 12.07 15.25 7.14
N GLN A 54 11.03 14.70 7.78
CA GLN A 54 10.07 15.53 8.52
C GLN A 54 10.72 16.32 9.67
N ASN A 55 11.75 15.74 10.31
CA ASN A 55 12.34 16.29 11.54
C ASN A 55 13.77 16.82 11.35
N PHE A 56 14.42 16.54 10.22
CA PHE A 56 15.82 16.88 9.98
C PHE A 56 16.02 17.41 8.56
N GLN A 57 16.74 18.54 8.46
CA GLN A 57 17.08 19.20 7.20
C GLN A 57 18.11 18.43 6.37
N THR A 58 18.91 17.59 7.03
CA THR A 58 19.94 16.75 6.40
C THR A 58 19.73 15.30 6.79
N PRO A 59 20.27 14.34 6.01
CA PRO A 59 20.36 12.93 6.44
C PRO A 59 21.01 12.80 7.81
N VAL A 60 20.45 11.94 8.68
CA VAL A 60 20.94 11.74 10.06
C VAL A 60 20.99 10.26 10.40
N THR A 61 22.07 9.84 11.04
CA THR A 61 22.24 8.47 11.55
C THR A 61 21.57 8.33 12.92
N GLN A 62 20.65 7.37 13.07
CA GLN A 62 19.87 7.15 14.30
C GLN A 62 19.80 5.69 14.70
N TYR A 63 19.85 5.43 16.01
CA TYR A 63 19.47 4.13 16.55
C TYR A 63 17.95 4.00 16.52
N THR A 64 17.45 2.89 16.01
CA THR A 64 16.02 2.63 15.89
C THR A 64 15.68 1.25 16.44
N SER A 65 14.45 1.06 16.89
CA SER A 65 13.94 -0.26 17.25
C SER A 65 13.60 -1.13 16.04
N ILE A 66 13.65 -0.58 14.81
CA ILE A 66 13.41 -1.30 13.55
C ILE A 66 14.50 -2.35 13.32
N LYS A 67 15.73 -2.06 13.74
CA LYS A 67 16.89 -2.93 13.60
C LYS A 67 17.65 -3.00 14.93
N ASN A 68 17.47 -4.10 15.66
CA ASN A 68 18.09 -4.32 16.98
C ASN A 68 19.39 -5.11 16.90
N ASP A 69 20.32 -4.68 16.05
CA ASP A 69 21.64 -5.32 15.89
C ASP A 69 22.80 -4.46 16.44
N GLY A 70 22.46 -3.39 17.17
CA GLY A 70 23.44 -2.49 17.77
C GLY A 70 24.05 -1.47 16.81
N TYR A 71 23.59 -1.40 15.55
CA TYR A 71 24.08 -0.42 14.57
C TYR A 71 23.00 0.60 14.20
N PRO A 72 23.35 1.89 14.08
CA PRO A 72 22.39 2.90 13.69
C PRO A 72 22.07 2.83 12.19
N MET A 73 20.93 3.37 11.81
CA MET A 73 20.43 3.46 10.43
C MET A 73 20.49 4.91 9.95
N LEU A 74 20.69 5.12 8.65
CA LEU A 74 20.65 6.46 8.05
C LEU A 74 19.20 6.82 7.70
N LEU A 75 18.67 7.84 8.37
CA LEU A 75 17.36 8.44 8.10
C LEU A 75 17.50 9.48 6.98
N ILE A 76 16.69 9.34 5.93
CA ILE A 76 16.57 10.30 4.84
C ILE A 76 15.10 10.60 4.55
N GLY A 77 14.80 11.79 4.05
CA GLY A 77 13.55 12.02 3.31
C GLY A 77 13.71 11.53 1.88
N ILE A 78 12.65 10.95 1.30
CA ILE A 78 12.62 10.55 -0.10
C ILE A 78 11.37 11.07 -0.78
N LYS A 79 11.52 11.55 -2.02
CA LYS A 79 10.44 11.74 -2.97
C LYS A 79 10.54 10.68 -4.06
N ILE A 80 9.51 9.85 -4.18
CA ILE A 80 9.48 8.73 -5.12
C ILE A 80 9.10 9.27 -6.50
N ARG A 81 10.07 9.29 -7.42
CA ARG A 81 9.86 9.74 -8.81
C ARG A 81 9.25 8.64 -9.65
N ASN A 82 9.73 7.41 -9.47
CA ASN A 82 9.20 6.25 -10.15
C ASN A 82 9.27 5.00 -9.26
N ALA A 83 8.46 4.01 -9.59
CA ALA A 83 8.42 2.75 -8.86
C ALA A 83 8.11 1.59 -9.80
N TYR A 84 8.88 0.53 -9.66
CA TYR A 84 8.74 -0.70 -10.41
C TYR A 84 8.60 -1.87 -9.46
N THR A 85 8.00 -2.95 -9.93
CA THR A 85 7.95 -4.21 -9.17
C THR A 85 9.27 -4.94 -9.33
N ALA A 86 9.92 -5.33 -8.22
CA ALA A 86 11.12 -6.14 -8.26
C ALA A 86 10.79 -7.59 -8.70
N ASP A 87 11.80 -8.35 -9.13
CA ASP A 87 11.61 -9.68 -9.71
C ASP A 87 10.83 -10.64 -8.80
N ALA A 88 11.10 -10.61 -7.49
CA ALA A 88 10.40 -11.42 -6.49
C ALA A 88 8.88 -11.16 -6.44
N SER A 89 8.43 -9.98 -6.86
CA SER A 89 7.03 -9.55 -6.82
C SER A 89 6.37 -9.42 -8.19
N LYS A 90 7.14 -9.54 -9.29
CA LYS A 90 6.70 -9.24 -10.67
C LYS A 90 5.51 -10.08 -11.14
N LYS A 91 5.35 -11.30 -10.63
CA LYS A 91 4.25 -12.21 -11.00
C LYS A 91 2.94 -11.97 -10.22
N ILE A 92 2.93 -11.05 -9.23
CA ILE A 92 1.78 -10.83 -8.35
C ILE A 92 1.16 -9.46 -8.67
N LYS A 93 -0.06 -9.47 -9.22
CA LYS A 93 -0.75 -8.25 -9.69
C LYS A 93 -0.96 -7.22 -8.58
N THR A 94 -1.31 -7.65 -7.36
CA THR A 94 -1.53 -6.76 -6.22
C THR A 94 -0.23 -6.08 -5.78
N HIS A 95 0.92 -6.77 -5.86
CA HIS A 95 2.23 -6.19 -5.59
C HIS A 95 2.59 -5.13 -6.62
N HIS A 96 2.26 -5.37 -7.89
CA HIS A 96 2.46 -4.39 -8.95
C HIS A 96 1.67 -3.11 -8.70
N LEU A 97 0.38 -3.22 -8.40
CA LEU A 97 -0.48 -2.09 -8.06
C LEU A 97 0.03 -1.34 -6.82
N TYR A 98 0.50 -2.07 -5.80
CA TYR A 98 1.11 -1.46 -4.62
C TYR A 98 2.33 -0.61 -5.00
N CYS A 99 3.29 -1.14 -5.75
CA CYS A 99 4.49 -0.39 -6.13
C CYS A 99 4.14 0.86 -6.94
N LEU A 100 3.22 0.76 -7.91
CA LEU A 100 2.76 1.91 -8.68
C LEU A 100 2.09 2.98 -7.80
N SER A 101 1.40 2.58 -6.73
CA SER A 101 0.78 3.52 -5.79
C SER A 101 1.79 4.35 -4.97
N LEU A 102 3.07 4.01 -5.02
CA LEU A 102 4.14 4.75 -4.33
C LEU A 102 4.63 5.96 -5.12
N ILE A 103 4.38 6.02 -6.43
CA ILE A 103 4.84 7.10 -7.30
C ILE A 103 4.28 8.45 -6.81
N GLY A 104 5.15 9.45 -6.71
CA GLY A 104 4.82 10.80 -6.26
C GLY A 104 4.75 10.97 -4.74
N LYS A 105 4.78 9.89 -3.95
CA LYS A 105 4.76 10.00 -2.49
C LYS A 105 6.09 10.52 -1.95
N GLN A 106 5.99 11.30 -0.87
CA GLN A 106 7.12 11.73 -0.05
C GLN A 106 7.01 11.10 1.33
N LYS A 107 8.11 10.51 1.82
CA LYS A 107 8.17 9.89 3.15
C LYS A 107 9.59 9.81 3.68
N ASP A 108 9.69 9.57 4.98
CA ASP A 108 10.95 9.25 5.63
C ASP A 108 11.30 7.78 5.39
N ALA A 109 12.58 7.51 5.16
CA ALA A 109 13.11 6.18 4.90
C ALA A 109 14.36 5.93 5.74
N TYR A 110 14.37 4.81 6.44
CA TYR A 110 15.54 4.30 7.15
C TYR A 110 16.29 3.35 6.22
N LEU A 111 17.49 3.75 5.81
CA LEU A 111 18.34 2.93 4.98
C LEU A 111 18.91 1.76 5.79
N SER A 112 18.64 0.57 5.28
CA SER A 112 19.08 -0.73 5.76
C SER A 112 20.28 -1.19 4.95
N GLY A 113 21.22 -1.88 5.60
CA GLY A 113 22.46 -2.35 4.97
C GLY A 113 23.58 -2.51 5.99
N PRO A 114 24.73 -3.07 5.59
CA PRO A 114 25.91 -3.12 6.45
C PRO A 114 26.28 -1.71 6.88
N TYR A 115 26.47 -1.51 8.19
CA TYR A 115 26.94 -0.25 8.73
C TYR A 115 28.36 0.00 8.24
N GLN A 116 28.50 0.80 7.18
CA GLN A 116 29.75 1.41 6.78
C GLN A 116 29.66 2.90 7.08
N PRO A 117 30.09 3.35 8.28
CA PRO A 117 30.00 4.75 8.67
C PRO A 117 30.77 5.70 7.74
N ASN A 118 31.65 5.19 6.88
CA ASN A 118 32.63 6.02 6.16
C ASN A 118 32.47 6.14 4.64
N ASN A 119 31.52 5.48 3.95
CA ASN A 119 31.56 5.47 2.48
C ASN A 119 30.27 5.84 1.73
N ILE A 120 29.18 6.20 2.42
CA ILE A 120 27.94 6.62 1.74
C ILE A 120 27.51 8.00 2.27
N ASP A 121 28.13 9.04 1.73
CA ASP A 121 27.67 10.43 1.90
C ASP A 121 26.43 10.62 1.03
N VAL A 122 25.23 10.51 1.62
CA VAL A 122 23.95 10.82 0.97
C VAL A 122 23.61 12.26 1.31
N LYS A 123 23.25 13.06 0.31
CA LYS A 123 22.87 14.47 0.46
C LYS A 123 21.46 14.71 -0.06
N VAL A 124 20.84 15.77 0.46
CA VAL A 124 19.59 16.29 -0.12
C VAL A 124 19.85 16.68 -1.57
N GLY A 125 18.96 16.27 -2.48
CA GLY A 125 19.10 16.45 -3.92
C GLY A 125 19.65 15.23 -4.65
N ASP A 126 20.30 14.29 -3.95
CA ASP A 126 20.83 13.06 -4.58
C ASP A 126 19.72 12.26 -5.24
N GLN A 127 20.05 11.62 -6.36
CA GLN A 127 19.19 10.65 -7.02
C GLN A 127 19.66 9.23 -6.71
N LEU A 128 18.76 8.43 -6.14
CA LEU A 128 19.06 7.07 -5.71
C LEU A 128 18.06 6.10 -6.31
N GLN A 129 18.51 4.88 -6.58
CA GLN A 129 17.64 3.73 -6.76
C GLN A 129 17.65 2.91 -5.48
N LEU A 130 16.47 2.73 -4.88
CA LEU A 130 16.27 1.98 -3.65
C LEU A 130 15.50 0.70 -3.91
N ILE A 131 15.94 -0.42 -3.34
CA ILE A 131 15.09 -1.58 -3.15
C ILE A 131 14.27 -1.34 -1.89
N ASN A 132 12.94 -1.30 -2.03
CA ASN A 132 12.00 -1.27 -0.93
C ASN A 132 11.40 -2.67 -0.71
N ILE A 133 11.45 -3.14 0.53
CA ILE A 133 10.79 -4.38 0.95
C ILE A 133 9.70 -4.01 1.95
N HIS A 134 8.45 -4.14 1.51
CA HIS A 134 7.26 -3.97 2.33
C HIS A 134 6.74 -5.33 2.78
N SER A 135 6.59 -5.52 4.09
CA SER A 135 5.87 -6.66 4.64
C SER A 135 4.45 -6.22 4.96
N SER A 136 3.43 -6.99 4.54
CA SER A 136 2.02 -6.70 4.86
C SER A 136 1.69 -6.87 6.35
N GLY A 137 2.70 -7.14 7.19
CA GLY A 137 2.66 -6.98 8.64
C GLY A 137 1.82 -8.03 9.37
N LYS A 138 1.43 -9.15 8.75
CA LYS A 138 0.45 -10.05 9.40
C LYS A 138 1.02 -10.96 10.50
N SER A 139 2.33 -10.93 10.78
CA SER A 139 2.93 -11.73 11.85
C SER A 139 4.05 -10.99 12.58
N TYR A 140 4.06 -11.10 13.91
CA TYR A 140 5.15 -10.63 14.76
C TYR A 140 6.47 -11.38 14.44
N PRO A 141 7.64 -10.69 14.50
CA PRO A 141 7.78 -9.26 14.70
C PRO A 141 7.32 -8.46 13.46
N TYR A 142 6.55 -7.40 13.70
CA TYR A 142 6.17 -6.44 12.67
C TYR A 142 7.44 -5.74 12.18
N TRP A 143 7.73 -5.84 10.89
CA TRP A 143 8.84 -5.10 10.30
C TRP A 143 8.29 -3.97 9.43
N ALA A 144 8.83 -2.77 9.62
CA ALA A 144 8.55 -1.62 8.78
C ALA A 144 9.07 -1.83 7.34
N ASP A 145 8.76 -0.89 6.45
CA ASP A 145 9.38 -0.81 5.13
C ASP A 145 10.92 -0.75 5.26
N PHE A 146 11.63 -1.67 4.63
CA PHE A 146 13.09 -1.60 4.51
C PHE A 146 13.49 -0.95 3.20
N TYR A 147 14.61 -0.23 3.21
CA TYR A 147 15.17 0.45 2.05
C TYR A 147 16.65 0.14 1.90
N PHE A 148 17.09 -0.35 0.75
CA PHE A 148 18.49 -0.62 0.47
C PHE A 148 18.92 0.20 -0.76
N ILE A 149 20.08 0.83 -0.72
CA ILE A 149 20.63 1.49 -1.91
C ILE A 149 21.06 0.40 -2.90
N GLN A 150 20.51 0.45 -4.11
CA GLN A 150 20.91 -0.44 -5.20
C GLN A 150 21.85 0.24 -6.19
N LYS A 151 21.57 1.51 -6.54
CA LYS A 151 22.40 2.33 -7.41
C LYS A 151 22.33 3.80 -6.98
N ARG A 152 23.41 4.53 -7.26
CA ARG A 152 23.48 5.99 -7.19
C ARG A 152 23.86 6.47 -8.58
N ASP A 153 23.08 7.38 -9.13
CA ASP A 153 23.53 8.14 -10.29
C ASP A 153 24.49 9.20 -9.74
N GLN A 154 25.80 8.99 -9.93
CA GLN A 154 26.84 9.98 -9.65
C GLN A 154 26.88 11.04 -10.75
#